data_AF-A0A2G5U7N1-F1
#
_entry.id   AF-A0A2G5U7N1-F1
#
_cell.length_a   1.000
_cell.length_b   1.000
_cell.length_c   1.000
_cell.angle_alpha   90.00
_cell.angle_beta   90.00
_cell.angle_gamma   90.00
#
_symmetry.space_group_name_H-M   'P 1'
#
loop_
_entity.id
_entity.type
_entity.pdbx_description
1 polymer ?
#
loop_
_entity_poly.entity_id
_entity_poly.type
_entity_poly.pdbx_seq_one_letter_code
_entity_poly.pdbx_strand_id
1 'polypeptide(L)'
;MEVDSADSRHAAVLKRKATDSINEILSFGQSSSSSQKRTKKTPLHKIRDVEAYKKIIKTYKAPTWFGCAVSPRDLADYGWECVKKDCVKCVECEELLCTSLPNICKVSFNVYNSRLQEIHDQLSSAHRSTCKLRTGAPPIRFTEPTSKEIMSGIQSRLSDSKSIEDDDFVVHIPSDVNLPKLEGISDQLMYVAALGWHVTKPRRGTLMFGCDYCARELAIRCGNSFDPIHKHERWCPRIDMDEHGEPSWQSDISIVLNTKNRVSHRYSGSSIFKEAYAARRLIDSSLSTIISPNLL
;
A
#
# COMPACT_ATOMS: atom_id res chain seq x y z
N MET A 1 -41.70 45.92 -37.36
CA MET A 1 -41.35 44.58 -36.85
C MET A 1 -40.03 44.19 -37.50
N GLU A 2 -38.91 44.57 -36.89
CA GLU A 2 -37.57 44.23 -37.38
C GLU A 2 -36.67 43.98 -36.18
N VAL A 3 -36.77 42.77 -35.62
CA VAL A 3 -35.81 42.22 -34.66
C VAL A 3 -35.75 40.73 -34.99
N ASP A 4 -34.70 40.29 -35.70
CA ASP A 4 -34.22 38.88 -35.72
C ASP A 4 -33.11 38.56 -36.76
N SER A 5 -32.42 39.56 -37.34
CA SER A 5 -31.34 39.27 -38.30
C SER A 5 -29.95 39.04 -37.68
N ALA A 6 -29.72 39.48 -36.44
CA ALA A 6 -28.41 39.41 -35.79
C ALA A 6 -28.14 38.05 -35.11
N ASP A 7 -29.13 37.50 -34.39
CA ASP A 7 -29.00 36.22 -33.69
C ASP A 7 -28.90 35.02 -34.64
N SER A 8 -29.57 35.10 -35.79
CA SER A 8 -29.49 34.08 -36.84
C SER A 8 -28.07 33.96 -37.43
N ARG A 9 -27.36 35.09 -37.60
CA ARG A 9 -25.99 35.09 -38.12
C ARG A 9 -24.99 34.55 -37.10
N HIS A 10 -25.18 34.86 -35.82
CA HIS A 10 -24.32 34.34 -34.75
C HIS A 10 -24.47 32.82 -34.60
N ALA A 11 -25.70 32.30 -34.65
CA ALA A 11 -25.97 30.88 -34.63
C ALA A 11 -25.38 30.15 -35.85
N ALA A 12 -25.41 30.76 -37.04
CA ALA A 12 -24.81 30.19 -38.25
C ALA A 12 -23.28 30.10 -38.17
N VAL A 13 -22.62 31.12 -37.59
CA VAL A 13 -21.16 31.11 -37.38
C VAL A 13 -20.75 30.05 -36.35
N LEU A 14 -21.52 29.91 -35.27
CA LEU A 14 -21.27 28.89 -34.25
C LEU A 14 -21.46 27.47 -34.79
N LYS A 15 -22.50 27.24 -35.61
CA LYS A 15 -22.69 25.94 -36.28
C LYS A 15 -21.54 25.63 -37.23
N ARG A 16 -21.06 26.60 -38.01
CA ARG A 16 -19.93 26.40 -38.93
C ARG A 16 -18.65 26.04 -38.19
N LYS A 17 -18.32 26.77 -37.10
CA LYS A 17 -17.16 26.47 -36.24
C LYS A 17 -17.26 25.09 -35.58
N ALA A 18 -18.45 24.69 -35.12
CA ALA A 18 -18.65 23.37 -34.54
C ALA A 18 -18.46 22.25 -35.57
N THR A 19 -18.98 22.43 -36.79
CA THR A 19 -18.82 21.48 -37.89
C THR A 19 -17.37 21.37 -38.35
N ASP A 20 -16.64 22.49 -38.39
CA ASP A 20 -15.22 22.51 -38.78
C ASP A 20 -14.36 21.79 -37.71
N SER A 21 -14.62 22.01 -36.42
CA SER A 21 -13.93 21.28 -35.33
C SER A 21 -14.26 19.78 -35.32
N ILE A 22 -15.50 19.39 -35.64
CA ILE A 22 -15.86 17.97 -35.75
C ILE A 22 -15.16 17.32 -36.94
N ASN A 23 -15.06 18.02 -38.07
CA ASN A 23 -14.37 17.52 -39.26
C ASN A 23 -12.84 17.41 -39.04
N GLU A 24 -12.22 18.32 -38.27
CA GLU A 24 -10.82 18.20 -37.83
C GLU A 24 -10.59 16.96 -36.95
N ILE A 25 -11.52 16.68 -36.02
CA ILE A 25 -11.43 15.49 -35.15
C ILE A 25 -11.60 14.20 -35.95
N LEU A 26 -12.49 14.18 -36.94
CA LEU A 26 -12.73 13.01 -37.78
C LEU A 26 -11.59 12.75 -38.78
N SER A 27 -10.94 13.80 -39.28
CA SER A 27 -9.81 13.68 -40.22
C SER A 27 -8.48 13.30 -39.53
N PHE A 28 -8.38 13.41 -38.21
CA PHE A 28 -7.24 12.90 -37.43
C PHE A 28 -7.12 11.36 -37.45
N GLY A 29 -8.18 10.64 -37.88
CA GLY A 29 -8.23 9.18 -37.90
C GLY A 29 -7.83 8.51 -39.22
N GLN A 30 -7.74 9.23 -40.34
CA GLN A 30 -7.55 8.60 -41.65
C GLN A 30 -6.76 9.49 -42.61
N SER A 31 -5.42 9.41 -42.56
CA SER A 31 -4.50 9.43 -43.71
C SER A 31 -3.05 9.64 -43.25
N SER A 32 -2.22 8.60 -43.32
CA SER A 32 -1.05 8.54 -44.20
C SER A 32 0.00 7.53 -43.72
N SER A 33 0.22 6.56 -44.59
CA SER A 33 1.38 5.67 -44.67
C SER A 33 2.66 6.47 -44.93
N SER A 34 3.65 6.42 -44.03
CA SER A 34 5.08 6.30 -44.36
C SER A 34 5.92 6.16 -43.08
N SER A 35 7.02 5.44 -43.22
CA SER A 35 7.82 4.82 -42.17
C SER A 35 8.56 5.80 -41.26
N GLN A 36 8.07 6.06 -40.04
CA GLN A 36 8.89 6.59 -38.94
C GLN A 36 8.51 5.96 -37.59
N LYS A 37 9.53 5.73 -36.77
CA LYS A 37 9.56 4.89 -35.56
C LYS A 37 8.41 5.21 -34.60
N ARG A 38 7.63 4.17 -34.30
CA ARG A 38 6.54 4.13 -33.32
C ARG A 38 7.07 4.42 -31.90
N THR A 39 7.14 5.69 -31.50
CA THR A 39 7.16 6.03 -30.07
C THR A 39 5.73 5.90 -29.55
N LYS A 40 5.38 4.71 -29.06
CA LYS A 40 4.24 4.55 -28.14
C LYS A 40 4.51 5.46 -26.94
N LYS A 41 3.84 6.61 -26.85
CA LYS A 41 3.64 7.29 -25.57
C LYS A 41 2.57 6.49 -24.82
N THR A 42 3.00 5.40 -24.20
CA THR A 42 2.29 4.81 -23.07
C THR A 42 2.14 5.92 -22.02
N PRO A 43 0.99 6.05 -21.31
CA PRO A 43 0.97 6.85 -20.10
C PRO A 43 2.13 6.34 -19.24
N LEU A 44 3.05 7.23 -18.86
CA LEU A 44 4.12 6.88 -17.94
C LEU A 44 3.44 6.61 -16.60
N HIS A 45 2.94 5.39 -16.41
CA HIS A 45 2.38 4.94 -15.14
C HIS A 45 3.48 5.18 -14.12
N LYS A 46 3.23 6.08 -13.16
CA LYS A 46 4.17 6.34 -12.08
C LYS A 46 4.45 4.99 -11.43
N ILE A 47 5.69 4.51 -11.52
CA ILE A 47 6.09 3.33 -10.76
C ILE A 47 6.31 3.83 -9.34
N ARG A 48 5.75 3.12 -8.35
CA ARG A 48 5.99 3.45 -6.95
C ARG A 48 7.46 3.22 -6.63
N ASP A 49 8.12 4.24 -6.13
CA ASP A 49 9.48 4.12 -5.60
C ASP A 49 9.43 3.40 -4.25
N VAL A 50 9.72 2.10 -4.26
CA VAL A 50 9.61 1.23 -3.09
C VAL A 50 10.65 1.60 -2.04
N GLU A 51 11.85 2.00 -2.48
CA GLU A 51 12.95 2.43 -1.64
C GLU A 51 12.62 3.73 -0.91
N ALA A 52 12.04 4.71 -1.61
CA ALA A 52 11.55 5.95 -1.00
C ALA A 52 10.45 5.67 0.03
N TYR A 53 9.48 4.81 -0.30
CA TYR A 53 8.45 4.38 0.65
C TYR A 53 9.05 3.73 1.90
N LYS A 54 9.99 2.78 1.72
CA LYS A 54 10.68 2.12 2.84
C LYS A 54 11.41 3.13 3.73
N LYS A 55 12.08 4.13 3.13
CA LYS A 55 12.76 5.19 3.88
C LYS A 55 11.77 6.01 4.71
N ILE A 56 10.64 6.40 4.12
CA ILE A 56 9.60 7.18 4.79
C ILE A 56 8.98 6.39 5.94
N ILE A 57 8.54 5.15 5.70
CA ILE A 57 7.87 4.34 6.73
C ILE A 57 8.76 4.09 7.96
N LYS A 58 10.08 3.96 7.78
CA LYS A 58 11.04 3.80 8.88
C LYS A 58 11.10 4.99 9.85
N THR A 59 10.57 6.15 9.47
CA THR A 59 10.50 7.33 10.35
C THR A 59 9.39 7.23 11.40
N TYR A 60 8.41 6.36 11.19
CA TYR A 60 7.29 6.16 12.10
C TYR A 60 7.65 5.12 13.17
N LYS A 61 7.85 5.57 14.42
CA LYS A 61 8.28 4.72 15.54
C LYS A 61 7.39 4.91 16.77
N ALA A 62 7.42 3.93 17.66
CA ALA A 62 6.51 3.84 18.80
C ALA A 62 6.58 4.95 19.88
N PRO A 63 7.56 5.88 19.96
CA PRO A 63 7.33 7.08 20.78
C PRO A 63 6.72 8.25 19.98
N THR A 64 6.95 8.33 18.67
CA THR A 64 6.52 9.47 17.85
C THR A 64 5.15 9.28 17.22
N TRP A 65 4.73 8.02 17.00
CA TRP A 65 3.52 7.70 16.25
C TRP A 65 2.60 6.67 16.91
N PHE A 66 2.64 6.57 18.24
CA PHE A 66 1.72 5.73 18.98
C PHE A 66 0.35 6.40 19.15
N GLY A 67 -0.74 5.66 18.89
CA GLY A 67 -2.11 6.13 19.10
C GLY A 67 -2.66 7.12 18.07
N CYS A 68 -1.90 7.50 17.04
CA CYS A 68 -2.38 8.40 15.98
C CYS A 68 -3.32 7.65 15.03
N ALA A 69 -4.55 8.14 14.81
CA ALA A 69 -5.51 7.47 13.93
C ALA A 69 -5.15 7.55 12.43
N VAL A 70 -4.30 8.50 12.04
CA VAL A 70 -3.80 8.61 10.67
C VAL A 70 -2.74 7.54 10.42
N SER A 71 -2.98 6.71 9.41
CA SER A 71 -2.10 5.60 9.03
C SER A 71 -0.76 6.14 8.48
N PRO A 72 0.40 5.66 9.01
CA PRO A 72 1.71 5.91 8.41
C PRO A 72 1.80 5.56 6.92
N ARG A 73 1.04 4.55 6.48
CA ARG A 73 1.02 4.17 5.07
C ARG A 73 0.38 5.25 4.21
N ASP A 74 -0.76 5.78 4.63
CA ASP A 74 -1.47 6.84 3.90
C ASP A 74 -0.59 8.08 3.80
N LEU A 75 0.10 8.44 4.88
CA LEU A 75 1.07 9.54 4.89
C LEU A 75 2.26 9.27 3.94
N ALA A 76 2.80 8.06 3.97
CA ALA A 76 3.91 7.67 3.10
C ALA A 76 3.53 7.67 1.61
N ASP A 77 2.26 7.38 1.27
CA ASP A 77 1.76 7.49 -0.11
C ASP A 77 1.88 8.91 -0.64
N TYR A 78 1.71 9.93 0.20
CA TYR A 78 1.90 11.33 -0.19
C TYR A 78 3.30 11.86 0.11
N GLY A 79 4.25 11.00 0.49
CA GLY A 79 5.63 11.40 0.71
C GLY A 79 5.89 12.11 2.04
N TRP A 80 5.01 11.94 3.02
CA TRP A 80 5.16 12.54 4.34
C TRP A 80 6.00 11.63 5.25
N GLU A 81 7.15 12.13 5.71
CA GLU A 81 7.99 11.48 6.74
C GLU A 81 7.71 12.05 8.13
N CYS A 82 7.74 11.22 9.16
CA CYS A 82 7.58 11.64 10.55
C CYS A 82 8.84 12.36 11.03
N VAL A 83 8.69 13.61 11.45
CA VAL A 83 9.80 14.42 11.99
C VAL A 83 9.71 14.59 13.51
N LYS A 84 8.51 14.55 14.07
CA LYS A 84 8.23 14.55 15.51
C LYS A 84 6.81 14.06 15.76
N LYS A 85 6.41 13.98 17.04
CA LYS A 85 5.05 13.62 17.41
C LYS A 85 4.03 14.53 16.72
N ASP A 86 3.02 13.91 16.11
CA ASP A 86 1.88 14.55 15.42
C ASP A 86 2.29 15.55 14.31
N CYS A 87 3.50 15.40 13.75
CA CYS A 87 3.99 16.29 12.71
C CYS A 87 4.87 15.56 11.69
N VAL A 88 4.54 15.78 10.43
CA VAL A 88 5.22 15.18 9.29
C VAL A 88 5.73 16.26 8.34
N LYS A 89 6.71 15.89 7.52
CA LYS A 89 7.33 16.75 6.51
C LYS A 89 7.32 16.05 5.16
N CYS A 90 7.04 16.75 4.08
CA CYS A 90 7.16 16.17 2.74
C CYS A 90 8.64 16.03 2.37
N VAL A 91 9.05 14.84 1.89
CA VAL A 91 10.44 14.59 1.46
C VAL A 91 10.85 15.33 0.18
N GLU A 92 9.89 15.86 -0.58
CA GLU A 92 10.15 16.56 -1.84
C GLU A 92 10.03 18.08 -1.69
N CYS A 93 8.90 18.58 -1.16
CA CYS A 93 8.63 20.02 -1.11
C CYS A 93 8.91 20.66 0.26
N GLU A 94 9.30 19.84 1.25
CA GLU A 94 9.66 20.25 2.61
C GLU A 94 8.55 20.94 3.42
N GLU A 95 7.33 20.99 2.91
CA GLU A 95 6.17 21.47 3.67
C GLU A 95 5.91 20.60 4.90
N LEU A 96 5.28 21.20 5.90
CA LEU A 96 4.93 20.55 7.17
C LEU A 96 3.42 20.35 7.26
N LEU A 97 3.02 19.20 7.82
CA LEU A 97 1.64 18.89 8.13
C LEU A 97 1.52 18.46 9.60
N CYS A 98 0.54 19.03 10.30
CA CYS A 98 0.18 18.66 11.66
C CYS A 98 -0.94 17.61 11.63
N THR A 99 -0.69 16.44 12.22
CA THR A 99 -1.64 15.32 12.29
C THR A 99 -2.27 15.17 13.68
N SER A 100 -2.19 16.22 14.51
CA SER A 100 -2.74 16.19 15.87
C SER A 100 -4.27 16.11 15.83
N LEU A 101 -4.79 15.17 16.62
CA LEU A 101 -6.22 14.92 16.79
C LEU A 101 -6.65 15.31 18.21
N PRO A 102 -7.86 15.85 18.38
CA PRO A 102 -8.41 16.10 19.71
C PRO A 102 -8.56 14.78 20.47
N ASN A 103 -8.48 14.83 21.80
CA ASN A 103 -8.72 13.65 22.61
C ASN A 103 -10.19 13.23 22.45
N ILE A 104 -10.43 12.03 21.90
CA ILE A 104 -11.77 11.50 21.60
C ILE A 104 -12.66 11.39 22.86
N CYS A 105 -12.08 11.25 24.06
CA CYS A 105 -12.84 11.22 25.30
C CYS A 105 -13.25 12.62 25.80
N LYS A 106 -12.76 13.69 25.17
CA LYS A 106 -13.02 15.10 25.56
C LYS A 106 -13.86 15.87 24.55
N VAL A 107 -14.03 15.35 23.33
CA VAL A 107 -14.80 16.00 22.27
C VAL A 107 -15.88 15.05 21.77
N SER A 108 -16.89 15.59 21.09
CA SER A 108 -17.85 14.74 20.40
C SER A 108 -17.19 13.98 19.26
N PHE A 109 -17.74 12.83 18.93
CA PHE A 109 -17.31 11.99 17.83
C PHE A 109 -17.27 12.76 16.49
N ASN A 110 -18.24 13.64 16.25
CA ASN A 110 -18.29 14.46 15.04
C ASN A 110 -17.08 15.41 14.94
N VAL A 111 -16.70 16.08 16.03
CA VAL A 111 -15.54 16.99 16.04
C VAL A 111 -14.25 16.22 15.76
N TYR A 112 -14.10 15.05 16.37
CA TYR A 112 -12.94 14.18 16.12
C TYR A 112 -12.85 13.76 14.65
N ASN A 113 -13.96 13.29 14.06
CA ASN A 113 -13.98 12.85 12.67
C ASN A 113 -13.79 13.99 11.68
N SER A 114 -14.39 15.17 11.93
CA SER A 114 -14.15 16.34 11.10
C SER A 114 -12.68 16.69 11.07
N ARG A 115 -12.00 16.67 12.22
CA ARG A 115 -10.55 16.94 12.25
C ARG A 115 -9.74 15.85 11.54
N LEU A 116 -10.13 14.59 11.66
CA LEU A 116 -9.49 13.50 10.94
C LEU A 116 -9.65 13.67 9.43
N GLN A 117 -10.85 14.01 8.97
CA GLN A 117 -11.14 14.27 7.55
C GLN A 117 -10.31 15.44 7.03
N GLU A 118 -10.21 16.54 7.78
CA GLU A 118 -9.35 17.68 7.42
C GLU A 118 -7.89 17.25 7.24
N ILE A 119 -7.36 16.36 8.09
CA ILE A 119 -6.00 15.85 7.94
C ILE A 119 -5.88 15.01 6.66
N HIS A 120 -6.88 14.18 6.35
CA HIS A 120 -6.90 13.41 5.09
C HIS A 120 -6.92 14.32 3.86
N ASP A 121 -7.73 15.38 3.86
CA ASP A 121 -7.78 16.37 2.77
C ASP A 121 -6.43 17.13 2.65
N GLN A 122 -5.75 17.33 3.78
CA GLN A 122 -4.42 17.94 3.85
C GLN A 122 -3.29 17.04 3.34
N LEU A 123 -3.47 15.72 3.27
CA LEU A 123 -2.47 14.82 2.69
C LEU A 123 -2.07 15.23 1.27
N SER A 124 -3.04 15.72 0.49
CA SER A 124 -2.80 16.29 -0.84
C SER A 124 -2.64 17.80 -0.81
N SER A 125 -3.47 18.52 -0.07
CA SER A 125 -3.54 19.98 -0.20
C SER A 125 -2.43 20.73 0.53
N ALA A 126 -1.79 20.15 1.55
CA ALA A 126 -0.72 20.80 2.33
C ALA A 126 0.64 20.84 1.59
N HIS A 127 0.77 20.18 0.45
CA HIS A 127 1.98 20.32 -0.37
C HIS A 127 2.02 21.65 -1.14
N ARG A 128 3.22 22.10 -1.52
CA ARG A 128 3.38 23.07 -2.62
C ARG A 128 2.66 22.55 -3.87
N SER A 129 2.03 23.46 -4.61
CA SER A 129 1.26 23.12 -5.82
C SER A 129 2.07 22.38 -6.90
N THR A 130 3.39 22.61 -6.94
CA THR A 130 4.35 21.98 -7.85
C THR A 130 4.95 20.66 -7.35
N CYS A 131 4.61 20.21 -6.14
CA CYS A 131 5.16 18.98 -5.58
C CYS A 131 4.68 17.74 -6.36
N LYS A 132 5.61 16.88 -6.78
CA LYS A 132 5.28 15.65 -7.53
C LYS A 132 4.58 14.57 -6.70
N LEU A 133 4.75 14.60 -5.38
CA LEU A 133 4.16 13.66 -4.42
C LEU A 133 2.74 14.07 -3.98
N ARG A 134 2.30 15.27 -4.37
CA ARG A 134 0.98 15.84 -4.06
C ARG A 134 -0.20 14.95 -4.45
N THR A 135 -0.06 14.18 -5.52
CA THR A 135 -1.11 13.32 -6.06
C THR A 135 -1.17 11.94 -5.41
N GLY A 136 -0.31 11.69 -4.41
CA GLY A 136 -0.10 10.37 -3.86
C GLY A 136 0.70 9.46 -4.80
N ALA A 137 1.25 8.41 -4.21
CA ALA A 137 1.86 7.28 -4.86
C ALA A 137 0.75 6.37 -5.42
N PRO A 138 1.03 5.64 -6.50
CA PRO A 138 0.14 4.58 -6.92
C PRO A 138 0.11 3.47 -5.84
N PRO A 139 -0.92 2.61 -5.87
CA PRO A 139 -1.00 1.46 -4.97
C PRO A 139 0.29 0.66 -4.96
N ILE A 140 0.62 0.07 -3.81
CA ILE A 140 1.81 -0.78 -3.63
C ILE A 140 1.89 -1.89 -4.68
N ARG A 141 0.72 -2.36 -5.13
CA ARG A 141 0.56 -3.30 -6.24
C ARG A 141 -0.20 -2.61 -7.36
N PHE A 142 0.54 -2.01 -8.28
CA PHE A 142 -0.04 -1.46 -9.50
C PHE A 142 -0.28 -2.55 -10.56
N THR A 143 0.63 -3.54 -10.61
CA THR A 143 0.52 -4.75 -11.44
C THR A 143 0.78 -5.98 -10.59
N GLU A 144 0.23 -7.11 -11.03
CA GLU A 144 0.53 -8.39 -10.44
C GLU A 144 2.05 -8.68 -10.57
N PRO A 145 2.75 -8.95 -9.46
CA PRO A 145 4.19 -9.23 -9.49
C PRO A 145 4.45 -10.58 -10.16
N THR A 146 5.58 -10.69 -10.82
CA THR A 146 6.05 -11.96 -11.38
C THR A 146 6.56 -12.89 -10.27
N SER A 147 6.53 -14.20 -10.52
CA SER A 147 7.12 -15.21 -9.63
C SER A 147 8.60 -14.88 -9.30
N LYS A 148 9.35 -14.38 -10.28
CA LYS A 148 10.75 -13.98 -10.11
C LYS A 148 10.91 -12.80 -9.15
N GLU A 149 10.08 -11.77 -9.24
CA GLU A 149 10.13 -10.61 -8.34
C GLU A 149 9.80 -11.00 -6.90
N ILE A 150 8.79 -11.85 -6.71
CA ILE A 150 8.42 -12.36 -5.38
C ILE A 150 9.55 -13.18 -4.78
N MET A 151 10.08 -14.16 -5.52
CA MET A 151 11.16 -15.01 -5.03
C MET A 151 12.43 -14.22 -4.74
N SER A 152 12.76 -13.22 -5.57
CA SER A 152 13.86 -12.29 -5.31
C SER A 152 13.66 -11.53 -3.99
N GLY A 153 12.45 -11.03 -3.74
CA GLY A 153 12.10 -10.38 -2.47
C GLY A 153 12.22 -11.31 -1.26
N ILE A 154 11.74 -12.57 -1.39
CA ILE A 154 11.85 -13.59 -0.33
C ILE A 154 13.33 -13.90 -0.05
N GLN A 155 14.12 -14.17 -1.09
CA GLN A 155 15.55 -14.47 -0.98
C GLN A 155 16.33 -13.30 -0.35
N SER A 156 15.98 -12.06 -0.72
CA SER A 156 16.57 -10.86 -0.11
C SER A 156 16.34 -10.83 1.40
N ARG A 157 15.13 -11.16 1.88
CA ARG A 157 14.82 -11.22 3.33
C ARG A 157 15.47 -12.39 4.06
N LEU A 158 15.85 -13.45 3.34
CA LEU A 158 16.58 -14.61 3.87
C LEU A 158 18.10 -14.42 3.86
N SER A 159 18.62 -13.33 3.28
CA SER A 159 20.07 -13.16 3.07
C SER A 159 20.89 -13.23 4.37
N ASP A 160 20.33 -12.74 5.47
CA ASP A 160 20.97 -12.69 6.79
C ASP A 160 20.56 -13.85 7.72
N SER A 161 19.78 -14.83 7.25
CA SER A 161 19.24 -15.92 8.09
C SER A 161 20.16 -17.13 8.25
N LYS A 162 21.40 -17.07 7.72
CA LYS A 162 22.31 -18.23 7.65
C LYS A 162 22.71 -18.81 9.01
N SER A 163 22.70 -17.99 10.06
CA SER A 163 23.06 -18.40 11.42
C SER A 163 21.85 -18.78 12.28
N ILE A 164 20.67 -18.89 11.67
CA ILE A 164 19.42 -19.19 12.35
C ILE A 164 19.13 -20.67 12.19
N GLU A 165 18.99 -21.36 13.31
CA GLU A 165 18.68 -22.78 13.40
C GLU A 165 17.15 -22.97 13.51
N ASP A 166 16.65 -24.14 13.14
CA ASP A 166 15.20 -24.41 13.11
C ASP A 166 14.52 -24.38 14.49
N ASP A 167 15.29 -24.56 15.55
CA ASP A 167 14.87 -24.50 16.94
C ASP A 167 15.08 -23.12 17.58
N ASP A 168 15.68 -22.16 16.85
CA ASP A 168 15.84 -20.79 17.35
C ASP A 168 14.50 -20.09 17.56
N PHE A 169 13.42 -20.50 16.90
CA PHE A 169 12.07 -19.99 17.12
C PHE A 169 11.04 -20.99 16.60
N VAL A 170 9.79 -20.83 17.04
CA VAL A 170 8.68 -21.69 16.61
C VAL A 170 7.61 -20.85 15.91
N VAL A 171 7.23 -21.25 14.71
CA VAL A 171 6.09 -20.66 13.97
C VAL A 171 5.05 -21.73 13.68
N HIS A 172 3.80 -21.43 13.99
CA HIS A 172 2.67 -22.25 13.56
C HIS A 172 2.35 -21.94 12.09
N ILE A 173 2.66 -22.89 11.21
CA ILE A 173 2.31 -22.82 9.79
C ILE A 173 0.99 -23.57 9.60
N PRO A 174 -0.08 -22.91 9.12
CA PRO A 174 -1.35 -23.58 8.84
C PRO A 174 -1.17 -24.69 7.80
N SER A 175 -1.80 -25.84 8.00
CA SER A 175 -1.63 -27.05 7.16
C SER A 175 -2.08 -26.88 5.71
N ASP A 176 -2.90 -25.87 5.44
CA ASP A 176 -3.40 -25.50 4.11
C ASP A 176 -2.46 -24.53 3.36
N VAL A 177 -1.36 -24.08 3.99
CA VAL A 177 -0.31 -23.29 3.33
C VAL A 177 0.70 -24.22 2.64
N ASN A 178 0.81 -24.06 1.33
CA ASN A 178 1.91 -24.65 0.56
C ASN A 178 3.02 -23.61 0.40
N LEU A 179 4.26 -23.94 0.76
CA LEU A 179 5.38 -23.01 0.67
C LEU A 179 6.31 -23.34 -0.50
N PRO A 180 6.89 -22.33 -1.17
CA PRO A 180 8.00 -22.56 -2.09
C PRO A 180 9.15 -23.26 -1.37
N LYS A 181 9.79 -24.24 -2.02
CA LYS A 181 10.95 -24.93 -1.46
C LYS A 181 12.23 -24.26 -1.94
N LEU A 182 13.13 -23.97 -1.00
CA LEU A 182 14.47 -23.46 -1.28
C LEU A 182 15.48 -24.30 -0.50
N GLU A 183 16.52 -24.77 -1.17
CA GLU A 183 17.52 -25.65 -0.57
C GLU A 183 18.20 -24.99 0.63
N GLY A 184 18.33 -25.74 1.73
CA GLY A 184 18.96 -25.26 2.96
C GLY A 184 18.14 -24.24 3.76
N ILE A 185 16.89 -23.94 3.37
CA ILE A 185 15.99 -23.06 4.11
C ILE A 185 14.82 -23.85 4.65
N SER A 186 14.52 -23.68 5.93
CA SER A 186 13.38 -24.32 6.56
C SER A 186 12.04 -23.65 6.24
N ASP A 187 10.97 -24.42 6.40
CA ASP A 187 9.62 -23.95 6.14
C ASP A 187 9.25 -22.77 7.07
N GLN A 188 9.77 -22.75 8.31
CA GLN A 188 9.56 -21.64 9.24
C GLN A 188 10.15 -20.33 8.73
N LEU A 189 11.41 -20.35 8.28
CA LEU A 189 12.07 -19.19 7.70
C LEU A 189 11.40 -18.76 6.40
N MET A 190 11.05 -19.72 5.54
CA MET A 190 10.34 -19.44 4.29
C MET A 190 8.99 -18.75 4.55
N TYR A 191 8.22 -19.23 5.51
CA TYR A 191 6.92 -18.68 5.86
C TYR A 191 7.04 -17.24 6.40
N VAL A 192 7.97 -17.00 7.32
CA VAL A 192 8.28 -15.68 7.87
C VAL A 192 8.72 -14.72 6.76
N ALA A 193 9.63 -15.16 5.87
CA ALA A 193 10.08 -14.36 4.75
C ALA A 193 8.98 -14.08 3.72
N ALA A 194 8.09 -15.03 3.46
CA ALA A 194 6.92 -14.83 2.62
C ALA A 194 5.97 -13.79 3.23
N LEU A 195 5.82 -13.75 4.56
CA LEU A 195 5.03 -12.72 5.25
C LEU A 195 5.69 -11.34 5.29
N GLY A 196 6.90 -11.18 4.74
CA GLY A 196 7.57 -9.88 4.61
C GLY A 196 8.48 -9.52 5.77
N TRP A 197 8.84 -10.51 6.59
CA TRP A 197 9.81 -10.37 7.67
C TRP A 197 11.20 -10.80 7.21
N HIS A 198 12.23 -10.08 7.63
CA HIS A 198 13.60 -10.56 7.64
C HIS A 198 14.00 -10.85 9.09
N VAL A 199 14.91 -11.80 9.29
CA VAL A 199 15.36 -12.22 10.62
C VAL A 199 16.87 -12.19 10.69
N THR A 200 17.40 -11.65 11.79
CA THR A 200 18.83 -11.62 12.08
C THR A 200 19.07 -12.11 13.51
N LYS A 201 20.27 -12.66 13.78
CA LYS A 201 20.68 -13.13 15.11
C LYS A 201 21.88 -12.29 15.60
N PRO A 202 21.67 -11.04 16.03
CA PRO A 202 22.78 -10.13 16.33
C PRO A 202 23.58 -10.55 17.56
N ARG A 203 22.98 -11.32 18.48
CA ARG A 203 23.60 -11.82 19.72
C ARG A 203 23.08 -13.23 20.02
N ARG A 204 23.87 -14.01 20.76
CA ARG A 204 23.47 -15.35 21.21
C ARG A 204 22.17 -15.28 22.02
N GLY A 205 21.19 -16.10 21.66
CA GLY A 205 19.91 -16.20 22.37
C GLY A 205 18.89 -15.09 22.05
N THR A 206 19.15 -14.21 21.10
CA THR A 206 18.20 -13.17 20.69
C THR A 206 18.10 -13.09 19.17
N LEU A 207 16.88 -13.09 18.67
CA LEU A 207 16.54 -12.85 17.27
C LEU A 207 15.90 -11.47 17.11
N MET A 208 16.22 -10.81 16.00
CA MET A 208 15.61 -9.55 15.59
C MET A 208 14.83 -9.77 14.30
N PHE A 209 13.54 -9.52 14.38
CA PHE A 209 12.60 -9.57 13.26
C PHE A 209 12.33 -8.14 12.78
N GLY A 210 12.47 -7.90 11.48
CA GLY A 210 12.13 -6.61 10.86
C GLY A 210 11.18 -6.81 9.69
N CYS A 211 10.18 -5.95 9.54
CA CYS A 211 9.27 -5.98 8.40
C CYS A 211 9.60 -4.86 7.40
N ASP A 212 9.81 -5.24 6.14
CA ASP A 212 10.11 -4.33 5.02
C ASP A 212 9.01 -3.30 4.74
N TYR A 213 7.76 -3.62 5.08
CA TYR A 213 6.60 -2.87 4.58
C TYR A 213 5.99 -1.95 5.62
N CYS A 214 6.08 -2.31 6.90
CA CYS A 214 5.59 -1.50 8.01
C CYS A 214 6.69 -0.97 8.94
N ALA A 215 7.95 -1.35 8.70
CA ALA A 215 9.11 -1.03 9.55
C ALA A 215 8.98 -1.45 11.02
N ARG A 216 8.10 -2.42 11.32
CA ARG A 216 8.06 -3.06 12.64
C ARG A 216 9.40 -3.77 12.90
N GLU A 217 9.99 -3.52 14.06
CA GLU A 217 11.14 -4.26 14.57
C GLU A 217 10.78 -4.91 15.91
N LEU A 218 11.11 -6.18 16.08
CA LEU A 218 10.81 -6.96 17.28
C LEU A 218 12.01 -7.82 17.67
N ALA A 219 12.39 -7.73 18.94
CA ALA A 219 13.34 -8.65 19.55
C ALA A 219 12.57 -9.81 20.19
N ILE A 220 12.93 -11.04 19.88
CA ILE A 220 12.43 -12.23 20.58
C ILE A 220 13.61 -13.06 21.09
N ARG A 221 13.41 -13.79 22.19
CA ARG A 221 14.40 -14.75 22.68
C ARG A 221 14.35 -16.01 21.82
N CYS A 222 15.51 -16.65 21.64
CA CYS A 222 15.55 -17.95 20.97
C CYS A 222 14.68 -18.97 21.72
N GLY A 223 14.02 -19.85 20.98
CA GLY A 223 13.07 -20.86 21.46
C GLY A 223 11.65 -20.34 21.72
N ASN A 224 11.42 -19.02 21.65
CA ASN A 224 10.06 -18.47 21.76
C ASN A 224 9.28 -18.65 20.46
N SER A 225 7.95 -18.68 20.58
CA SER A 225 7.07 -18.64 19.43
C SER A 225 7.03 -17.24 18.80
N PHE A 226 6.87 -17.21 17.47
CA PHE A 226 6.67 -16.00 16.69
C PHE A 226 5.43 -16.16 15.82
N ASP A 227 4.52 -15.20 15.91
CA ASP A 227 3.32 -15.13 15.09
C ASP A 227 3.53 -14.08 13.98
N PRO A 228 3.95 -14.48 12.77
CA PRO A 228 4.30 -13.54 11.73
C PRO A 228 3.08 -12.78 11.16
N ILE A 229 1.85 -13.24 11.39
CA ILE A 229 0.64 -12.57 10.91
C ILE A 229 0.27 -11.43 11.87
N HIS A 230 0.16 -11.72 13.17
CA HIS A 230 -0.37 -10.77 14.15
C HIS A 230 0.67 -9.78 14.68
N LYS A 231 1.96 -9.97 14.38
CA LYS A 231 3.04 -9.10 14.88
C LYS A 231 3.34 -7.89 14.00
N HIS A 232 2.74 -7.80 12.81
CA HIS A 232 2.85 -6.63 11.95
C HIS A 232 2.21 -5.38 12.58
N GLU A 233 2.62 -4.20 12.12
CA GLU A 233 1.82 -2.99 12.39
C GLU A 233 0.52 -3.03 11.60
N ARG A 234 -0.49 -2.31 12.11
CA ARG A 234 -1.79 -2.20 11.45
C ARG A 234 -1.76 -1.71 10.01
N TRP A 235 -0.76 -0.91 9.68
CA TRP A 235 -0.57 -0.35 8.34
C TRP A 235 0.32 -1.24 7.47
N CYS A 236 0.53 -2.51 7.80
CA CYS A 236 1.33 -3.42 6.96
C CYS A 236 0.53 -3.98 5.77
N PRO A 237 0.95 -3.75 4.52
CA PRO A 237 0.20 -4.21 3.34
C PRO A 237 0.23 -5.72 3.13
N ARG A 238 1.09 -6.45 3.85
CA ARG A 238 1.16 -7.91 3.74
C ARG A 238 -0.09 -8.60 4.26
N ILE A 239 -0.73 -8.00 5.25
CA ILE A 239 -1.94 -8.52 5.89
C ILE A 239 -3.23 -7.88 5.35
N ASP A 240 -3.12 -7.01 4.34
CA ASP A 240 -4.30 -6.54 3.63
C ASP A 240 -4.90 -7.67 2.82
N MET A 241 -6.23 -7.70 2.83
CA MET A 241 -7.04 -8.60 2.01
C MET A 241 -7.48 -7.87 0.74
N ASP A 242 -7.54 -8.61 -0.36
CA ASP A 242 -8.18 -8.15 -1.58
C ASP A 242 -9.72 -8.21 -1.50
N GLU A 243 -10.39 -7.90 -2.60
CA GLU A 243 -11.86 -7.94 -2.72
C GLU A 243 -12.44 -9.35 -2.50
N HIS A 244 -11.62 -10.39 -2.63
CA HIS A 244 -12.00 -11.79 -2.41
C HIS A 244 -11.63 -12.29 -1.01
N GLY A 245 -11.04 -11.43 -0.17
CA GLY A 245 -10.59 -11.79 1.15
C GLY A 245 -9.23 -12.47 1.18
N GLU A 246 -8.51 -12.61 0.06
CA GLU A 246 -7.20 -13.26 0.05
C GLU A 246 -6.13 -12.26 0.54
N PRO A 247 -5.32 -12.62 1.56
CA PRO A 247 -4.26 -11.75 2.00
C PRO A 247 -3.13 -11.68 0.97
N SER A 248 -2.55 -10.50 0.79
CA SER A 248 -1.54 -10.22 -0.24
C SER A 248 -0.35 -11.19 -0.23
N TRP A 249 0.04 -11.71 0.94
CA TRP A 249 1.15 -12.67 1.03
C TRP A 249 0.82 -14.05 0.48
N GLN A 250 -0.45 -14.44 0.56
CA GLN A 250 -0.90 -15.73 0.07
C GLN A 250 -1.05 -15.70 -1.45
N SER A 251 -1.58 -14.62 -2.01
CA SER A 251 -1.62 -14.42 -3.47
C SER A 251 -0.22 -14.44 -4.08
N ASP A 252 0.81 -13.98 -3.37
CA ASP A 252 2.20 -14.05 -3.81
C ASP A 252 2.72 -15.49 -3.91
N ILE A 253 2.52 -16.27 -2.85
CA ILE A 253 2.87 -17.68 -2.83
C ILE A 253 2.13 -18.41 -3.96
N SER A 254 0.85 -18.08 -4.18
CA SER A 254 0.06 -18.66 -5.25
C SER A 254 0.61 -18.36 -6.65
N ILE A 255 1.20 -17.19 -6.92
CA ILE A 255 1.87 -16.98 -8.23
C ILE A 255 3.17 -17.76 -8.31
N VAL A 256 3.95 -17.82 -7.23
CA VAL A 256 5.21 -18.56 -7.22
C VAL A 256 4.99 -20.04 -7.51
N LEU A 257 3.96 -20.62 -6.89
CA LEU A 257 3.58 -22.02 -7.08
C LEU A 257 2.76 -22.25 -8.37
N ASN A 258 2.43 -21.20 -9.12
CA ASN A 258 1.58 -21.25 -10.30
C ASN A 258 0.20 -21.91 -10.04
N THR A 259 -0.41 -21.60 -8.89
CA THR A 259 -1.68 -22.20 -8.43
C THR A 259 -2.89 -21.27 -8.57
N LYS A 260 -2.73 -20.04 -9.07
CA LYS A 260 -3.79 -19.01 -9.12
C LYS A 260 -5.10 -19.46 -9.75
N ASN A 261 -5.06 -20.32 -10.77
CA ASN A 261 -6.27 -20.79 -11.46
C ASN A 261 -7.10 -21.84 -10.71
N ARG A 262 -6.70 -22.26 -9.49
CA ARG A 262 -7.36 -23.37 -8.77
C ARG A 262 -8.20 -22.97 -7.56
N VAL A 263 -8.15 -21.73 -7.08
CA VAL A 263 -8.53 -21.47 -5.66
C VAL A 263 -9.49 -20.31 -5.40
N SER A 264 -10.03 -19.66 -6.44
CA SER A 264 -10.78 -18.39 -6.33
C SER A 264 -12.08 -18.40 -5.50
N HIS A 265 -12.58 -19.56 -5.04
CA HIS A 265 -13.86 -19.64 -4.31
C HIS A 265 -13.80 -20.34 -2.94
N ARG A 266 -12.63 -20.76 -2.44
CA ARG A 266 -12.54 -21.59 -1.21
C ARG A 266 -12.12 -20.88 0.07
N TYR A 267 -11.75 -19.60 0.01
CA TYR A 267 -10.98 -19.00 1.10
C TYR A 267 -11.77 -18.37 2.24
N SER A 268 -13.02 -17.94 2.04
CA SER A 268 -13.82 -17.34 3.12
C SER A 268 -14.05 -18.26 4.35
N GLY A 269 -13.77 -19.56 4.22
CA GLY A 269 -13.83 -20.54 5.31
C GLY A 269 -12.49 -21.04 5.86
N SER A 270 -11.34 -20.70 5.25
CA SER A 270 -10.04 -21.27 5.67
C SER A 270 -9.58 -20.73 7.03
N SER A 271 -8.74 -21.50 7.73
CA SER A 271 -8.10 -21.05 8.98
C SER A 271 -7.27 -19.79 8.74
N ILE A 272 -6.54 -19.73 7.62
CA ILE A 272 -5.72 -18.58 7.23
C ILE A 272 -6.57 -17.32 7.06
N PHE A 273 -7.69 -17.43 6.36
CA PHE A 273 -8.59 -16.29 6.17
C PHE A 273 -9.09 -15.78 7.51
N LYS A 274 -9.52 -16.69 8.40
CA LYS A 274 -9.98 -16.33 9.75
C LYS A 274 -8.86 -15.67 10.56
N GLU A 275 -7.63 -16.14 10.47
CA GLU A 275 -6.47 -15.58 11.18
C GLU A 275 -6.07 -14.21 10.62
N ALA A 276 -5.94 -14.05 9.30
CA ALA A 276 -5.63 -12.76 8.68
C ALA A 276 -6.74 -11.73 8.93
N TYR A 277 -8.00 -12.16 8.83
CA TYR A 277 -9.16 -11.32 9.15
C TYR A 277 -9.23 -10.97 10.64
N ALA A 278 -8.92 -11.90 11.53
CA ALA A 278 -8.84 -11.65 12.97
C ALA A 278 -7.69 -10.69 13.31
N ALA A 279 -6.51 -10.88 12.72
CA ALA A 279 -5.38 -9.96 12.84
C ALA A 279 -5.79 -8.56 12.41
N ARG A 280 -6.42 -8.45 11.23
CA ARG A 280 -6.95 -7.19 10.72
C ARG A 280 -8.00 -6.59 11.65
N ARG A 281 -8.92 -7.39 12.20
CA ARG A 281 -9.93 -6.92 13.15
C ARG A 281 -9.37 -6.51 14.49
N LEU A 282 -8.36 -7.18 15.03
CA LEU A 282 -7.67 -6.77 16.27
C LEU A 282 -6.93 -5.44 16.05
N ILE A 283 -6.38 -5.29 14.85
CA ILE A 283 -5.77 -4.06 14.36
C ILE A 283 -6.82 -2.94 14.25
N ASP A 284 -7.93 -3.19 13.58
CA ASP A 284 -8.98 -2.21 13.31
C ASP A 284 -9.79 -1.92 14.58
N SER A 285 -9.92 -2.88 15.51
CA SER A 285 -10.62 -2.70 16.79
C SER A 285 -9.86 -1.83 17.79
N SER A 286 -8.54 -1.70 17.62
CA SER A 286 -7.76 -0.65 18.29
C SER A 286 -8.15 0.76 17.82
N LEU A 287 -8.94 0.88 16.74
CA LEU A 287 -9.46 2.11 16.15
C LEU A 287 -10.96 2.08 15.87
N SER A 288 -11.71 1.05 16.29
CA SER A 288 -13.12 0.88 15.90
C SER A 288 -14.05 1.82 16.65
N THR A 289 -13.91 3.09 16.32
CA THR A 289 -15.03 4.00 16.17
C THR A 289 -14.90 4.78 14.87
N ILE A 290 -13.96 4.54 13.95
CA ILE A 290 -13.69 5.51 12.88
C ILE A 290 -14.03 4.94 11.48
N ILE A 291 -15.12 5.49 10.93
CA ILE A 291 -15.57 5.47 9.52
C ILE A 291 -16.16 4.14 9.03
N SER A 292 -17.47 3.97 9.24
CA SER A 292 -18.33 3.40 8.19
C SER A 292 -18.86 4.58 7.37
N PRO A 293 -18.47 4.77 6.10
CA PRO A 293 -19.23 5.60 5.21
C PRO A 293 -20.49 4.81 4.87
N ASN A 294 -21.65 5.44 5.06
CA ASN A 294 -22.92 4.93 4.59
C ASN A 294 -22.79 4.46 3.14
N LEU A 295 -22.98 3.15 2.92
CA LEU A 295 -23.51 2.63 1.66
C LEU A 295 -25.03 2.81 1.74
N LEU A 296 -25.50 3.92 1.17
CA LEU A 296 -26.85 4.09 0.63
C LEU A 296 -26.70 4.61 -0.80
#